data_AF-A0A964R705-F1
#
_entry.id   AF-A0A964R705-F1
#
_cell.length_a   1.000
_cell.length_b   1.000
_cell.length_c   1.000
_cell.angle_alpha   90.00
_cell.angle_beta   90.00
_cell.angle_gamma   90.00
#
_symmetry.space_group_name_H-M   'P 1'
#
loop_
_entity.id
_entity.type
_entity.pdbx_description
1 polymer ?
#
loop_
_entity_poly.entity_id
_entity_poly.type
_entity_poly.pdbx_seq_one_letter_code
_entity_poly.pdbx_strand_id
1 'polypeptide(L)'
;GGYLFLVHHIVDPLAPHDRLARSIAHHHPAFVVFGHTHKAHDSRVDSIRYLNPGYAGRIRFNQPRSLAILDLADPALPMRLINLGMV
;
A
#
# COMPACT_ATOMS: atom_id res chain seq x y z
N GLY A 1 -21.14 7.16 -0.52
CA GLY A 1 -20.40 5.88 -0.44
C GLY A 1 -19.01 6.15 0.11
N GLY A 2 -18.31 5.12 0.58
CA GLY A 2 -16.96 5.26 1.14
C GLY A 2 -16.05 4.13 0.66
N TYR A 3 -14.74 4.31 0.82
CA TYR A 3 -13.75 3.29 0.48
C TYR A 3 -13.33 2.52 1.73
N LEU A 4 -13.30 1.19 1.62
CA LEU A 4 -12.73 0.34 2.65
C LEU A 4 -11.24 0.08 2.37
N PHE A 5 -10.43 0.27 3.41
CA PHE A 5 -9.01 -0.02 3.43
C PHE A 5 -8.74 -1.23 4.32
N LEU A 6 -8.01 -2.20 3.80
CA LEU A 6 -7.46 -3.29 4.58
C LEU A 6 -5.97 -3.02 4.81
N VAL A 7 -5.53 -2.99 6.07
CA VAL A 7 -4.13 -2.79 6.41
C VAL A 7 -3.53 -4.13 6.82
N HIS A 8 -2.45 -4.55 6.16
CA HIS A 8 -1.82 -5.85 6.40
C HIS A 8 -0.30 -5.78 6.21
N HIS A 9 0.48 -6.46 7.06
CA HIS A 9 1.93 -6.21 7.12
C HIS A 9 2.71 -6.69 5.88
N ILE A 10 2.52 -7.96 5.48
CA ILE A 10 3.27 -8.61 4.38
C ILE A 10 2.28 -9.03 3.31
N VAL A 11 2.44 -8.53 2.10
CA VAL A 11 1.52 -8.78 0.99
C VAL A 11 2.32 -9.07 -0.27
N ASP A 12 2.00 -10.19 -0.91
CA ASP A 12 2.21 -10.39 -2.35
C ASP A 12 0.85 -10.12 -3.03
N PRO A 13 0.71 -9.06 -3.84
CA PRO A 13 -0.54 -8.74 -4.51
C PRO A 13 -1.04 -9.84 -5.46
N LEU A 14 -0.14 -10.64 -6.05
CA LEU A 14 -0.49 -11.67 -7.01
C LEU A 14 -0.77 -13.03 -6.34
N ALA A 15 -0.25 -13.23 -5.13
CA ALA A 15 -0.40 -14.47 -4.37
C ALA A 15 -0.65 -14.19 -2.87
N PRO A 16 -1.80 -13.61 -2.50
CA PRO A 16 -2.11 -13.33 -1.10
C PRO A 16 -2.22 -14.62 -0.29
N HIS A 17 -1.55 -14.69 0.85
CA HIS A 17 -1.65 -15.84 1.75
C HIS A 17 -3.07 -15.99 2.32
N ASP A 18 -3.45 -17.19 2.77
CA ASP A 18 -4.82 -17.56 3.19
C ASP A 18 -5.53 -16.54 4.06
N ARG A 19 -4.86 -16.03 5.11
CA ARG A 19 -5.49 -15.06 6.03
C ARG A 19 -5.88 -13.75 5.34
N LEU A 20 -5.03 -13.25 4.43
CA LEU A 20 -5.29 -12.04 3.67
C LEU A 20 -6.37 -12.31 2.62
N ALA A 21 -6.28 -13.43 1.90
CA ALA A 21 -7.28 -13.83 0.92
C ALA A 21 -8.69 -13.94 1.55
N ARG A 22 -8.81 -14.57 2.73
CA ARG A 22 -10.08 -14.64 3.48
C ARG A 22 -10.58 -13.26 3.90
N SER A 23 -9.69 -12.38 4.36
CA SER A 23 -10.07 -11.02 4.75
C SER A 23 -10.55 -10.19 3.56
N ILE A 24 -9.86 -10.29 2.42
CA ILE A 24 -10.27 -9.67 1.15
C ILE A 24 -11.64 -10.20 0.72
N ALA A 25 -11.85 -11.52 0.74
CA ALA A 25 -13.12 -12.13 0.35
C ALA A 25 -14.28 -11.77 1.29
N HIS A 26 -14.00 -11.55 2.58
CA HIS A 26 -15.03 -11.21 3.57
C HIS A 26 -15.42 -9.73 3.53
N HIS A 27 -14.45 -8.84 3.35
CA HIS A 27 -14.68 -7.40 3.49
C HIS A 27 -14.76 -6.64 2.17
N HIS A 28 -14.32 -7.22 1.05
CA HIS A 28 -14.29 -6.59 -0.26
C HIS A 28 -13.66 -5.18 -0.26
N PRO A 29 -12.41 -5.03 0.23
CA PRO A 29 -11.78 -3.71 0.31
C PRO A 29 -11.49 -3.14 -1.08
N ALA A 30 -11.58 -1.82 -1.20
CA ALA A 30 -11.12 -1.12 -2.40
C ALA A 30 -9.58 -1.00 -2.42
N PHE A 31 -8.96 -0.99 -1.24
CA PHE A 31 -7.52 -0.80 -1.07
C PHE A 31 -6.93 -1.78 -0.06
N VAL A 32 -5.73 -2.29 -0.36
CA VAL A 32 -4.88 -3.01 0.59
C VAL A 32 -3.61 -2.18 0.82
N VAL A 33 -3.38 -1.75 2.05
CA VAL A 33 -2.18 -1.01 2.44
C VAL A 33 -1.24 -1.94 3.20
N PHE A 34 0.02 -1.98 2.77
CA PHE A 34 1.01 -2.90 3.33
C PHE A 34 2.40 -2.29 3.47
N GLY A 35 3.30 -3.03 4.12
CA GLY A 35 4.64 -2.58 4.45
C GLY A 35 5.68 -3.70 4.29
N HIS A 36 6.53 -3.86 5.30
CA HIS A 36 7.62 -4.84 5.39
C HIS A 36 8.81 -4.64 4.44
N THR A 37 8.57 -4.46 3.15
CA THR A 37 9.66 -4.37 2.14
C THR A 37 10.41 -3.05 2.18
N HIS A 38 9.82 -2.01 2.79
CA HIS A 38 10.25 -0.61 2.76
C HIS A 38 10.28 0.03 1.37
N LYS A 39 9.84 -0.70 0.33
CA LYS A 39 9.79 -0.23 -1.06
C LYS A 39 8.39 0.29 -1.38
N ALA A 40 8.31 1.50 -1.92
CA ALA A 40 7.05 2.03 -2.41
C ALA A 40 6.47 1.13 -3.51
N HIS A 41 5.17 0.88 -3.48
CA HIS A 41 4.49 -0.02 -4.40
C HIS A 41 3.07 0.45 -4.68
N ASP A 42 2.72 0.60 -5.95
CA ASP A 42 1.37 0.96 -6.40
C ASP A 42 0.97 0.04 -7.54
N SER A 43 0.01 -0.83 -7.31
CA SER A 43 -0.49 -1.75 -8.34
C SER A 43 -1.97 -2.03 -8.17
N ARG A 44 -2.58 -2.52 -9.25
CA ARG A 44 -3.98 -2.96 -9.23
C ARG A 44 -4.08 -4.42 -9.63
N VAL A 45 -4.84 -5.20 -8.87
CA VAL A 45 -5.23 -6.57 -9.19
C VAL A 45 -6.74 -6.62 -9.04
N ASP A 46 -7.43 -6.92 -10.13
CA ASP A 46 -8.89 -6.84 -10.23
C ASP A 46 -9.43 -5.48 -9.77
N SER A 47 -10.38 -5.48 -8.83
CA SER A 47 -10.99 -4.27 -8.26
C SER A 47 -10.15 -3.63 -7.15
N ILE A 48 -9.09 -4.29 -6.68
CA ILE A 48 -8.34 -3.93 -5.47
C ILE A 48 -7.04 -3.21 -5.86
N ARG A 49 -6.77 -2.08 -5.19
CA ARG A 49 -5.50 -1.38 -5.32
C ARG A 49 -4.59 -1.69 -4.12
N TYR A 50 -3.36 -2.11 -4.41
CA TYR A 50 -2.35 -2.49 -3.43
C TYR A 50 -1.33 -1.38 -3.29
N LEU A 51 -1.14 -0.87 -2.07
CA LEU A 51 -0.34 0.30 -1.77
C LEU A 51 0.69 -0.01 -0.68
N ASN A 52 1.96 0.26 -0.96
CA ASN A 52 3.01 0.35 0.04
C ASN A 52 3.58 1.77 0.01
N PRO A 53 3.51 2.55 1.10
CA PRO A 53 4.02 3.92 1.12
C PRO A 53 5.55 4.01 1.17
N GLY A 54 6.24 2.87 1.28
CA GLY A 54 7.66 2.78 1.54
C GLY A 54 7.95 2.91 3.04
N TYR A 55 8.94 3.70 3.41
CA TYR A 55 9.44 3.76 4.78
C TYR A 55 9.70 5.19 5.23
N ALA A 56 9.10 5.62 6.35
CA ALA A 56 9.29 6.97 6.87
C ALA A 56 10.26 7.05 8.07
N GLY A 57 10.70 5.91 8.60
CA GLY A 57 11.51 5.83 9.82
C GLY A 57 12.99 6.18 9.62
N ARG A 58 13.81 5.93 10.66
CA ARG A 58 15.26 6.17 10.64
C ARG A 58 15.93 5.41 9.51
N ILE A 59 16.81 6.06 8.75
CA ILE A 59 17.50 5.47 7.60
C ILE A 59 18.09 4.09 7.98
N ARG A 60 17.59 3.05 7.32
CA ARG A 60 18.08 1.68 7.39
C ARG A 60 18.33 1.20 5.97
N PHE A 61 19.42 0.46 5.78
CA PHE A 61 19.73 -0.20 4.50
C PHE A 61 19.83 0.75 3.28
N ASN A 62 20.14 2.03 3.50
CA ASN A 62 20.23 3.06 2.46
C ASN A 62 18.96 3.21 1.58
N GLN A 63 17.79 2.80 2.10
CA GLN A 63 16.54 2.95 1.35
C GLN A 63 16.00 4.39 1.45
N PRO A 64 15.44 4.94 0.35
CA PRO A 64 14.82 6.25 0.36
C PRO A 64 13.69 6.31 1.38
N ARG A 65 13.63 7.39 2.16
CA ARG A 65 12.51 7.65 3.05
C ARG A 65 11.35 8.26 2.27
N SER A 66 10.13 7.78 2.50
CA SER A 66 8.96 8.25 1.76
C SER A 66 7.66 8.27 2.56
N LEU A 67 6.75 9.14 2.11
CA LEU A 67 5.31 9.11 2.41
C LEU A 67 4.53 9.00 1.10
N ALA A 68 3.33 8.44 1.17
CA ALA A 68 2.40 8.40 0.04
C ALA A 68 1.17 9.27 0.30
N ILE A 69 0.74 9.99 -0.73
CA ILE A 69 -0.56 10.68 -0.76
C ILE A 69 -1.43 10.01 -1.81
N LEU A 70 -2.61 9.58 -1.38
CA LEU A 70 -3.66 9.05 -2.23
C LEU A 70 -4.79 10.08 -2.33
N ASP A 71 -5.20 10.42 -3.54
CA ASP A 71 -6.40 11.22 -3.78
C ASP A 71 -7.63 10.30 -3.81
N LEU A 72 -8.63 10.57 -2.96
CA LEU A 72 -9.87 9.79 -2.91
C LEU A 72 -11.00 10.42 -3.73
N ALA A 73 -10.85 11.67 -4.17
CA ALA A 73 -11.73 12.28 -5.16
C ALA A 73 -11.46 11.69 -6.55
N ASP A 74 -10.20 11.33 -6.84
CA ASP A 74 -9.82 10.57 -8.02
C ASP A 74 -8.88 9.39 -7.66
N PRO A 75 -9.45 8.25 -7.21
CA PRO A 75 -8.67 7.09 -6.77
C PRO A 75 -8.02 6.32 -7.93
N ALA A 76 -8.24 6.73 -9.18
CA ALA A 76 -7.56 6.16 -10.34
C ALA A 76 -6.16 6.80 -10.53
N LEU A 77 -5.93 8.00 -10.00
CA LEU A 77 -4.63 8.65 -10.07
C LEU A 77 -3.55 7.83 -9.34
N PRO A 78 -2.33 7.74 -9.90
CA PRO A 78 -1.19 7.16 -9.20
C PRO A 78 -0.99 7.80 -7.82
N MET A 79 -0.55 7.01 -6.84
CA MET A 79 -0.21 7.58 -5.54
C MET A 79 0.95 8.55 -5.74
N ARG A 80 0.89 9.68 -5.07
CA ARG A 80 2.00 10.63 -5.07
C ARG A 80 2.97 10.29 -3.97
N LEU A 81 4.20 9.95 -4.35
CA LEU A 81 5.28 9.68 -3.40
C LEU A 81 6.03 10.97 -3.04
N ILE A 82 6.14 11.26 -1.76
CA ILE A 82 6.95 12.36 -1.22
C ILE A 82 8.23 11.76 -0.64
N ASN A 83 9.39 12.21 -1.13
CA ASN A 83 10.68 11.85 -0.58
C ASN A 83 10.96 12.70 0.68
N LEU A 84 11.36 12.06 1.78
CA LEU A 84 11.64 12.73 3.05
C LEU A 84 13.13 13.09 3.24
N GLY A 85 13.98 12.78 2.25
CA GLY A 85 15.40 13.09 2.28
C GLY A 85 16.22 12.23 3.24
N MET A 86 17.50 12.57 3.32
CA MET A 86 18.54 11.88 4.10
C MET A 86 18.89 12.74 5.33
N VAL A 87 17.94 12.95 6.23
CA VAL A 87 18.18 13.61 7.53
C VAL A 87 17.97 12.62 8.66
#